data_AF-A0A519LFC9-F1
#
_entry.id   AF-A0A519LFC9-F1
#
_cell.length_a   1.000
_cell.length_b   1.000
_cell.length_c   1.000
_cell.angle_alpha   90.00
_cell.angle_beta   90.00
_cell.angle_gamma   90.00
#
_symmetry.space_group_name_H-M   'P 1'
#
loop_
_entity.id
_entity.type
_entity.pdbx_description
1 polymer ?
#
loop_
_entity_poly.entity_id
_entity_poly.type
_entity_poly.pdbx_seq_one_letter_code
_entity_poly.pdbx_strand_id
1 'polypeptide(L)' 'FQAAGKHTFVFGDLKPDEETARHVLDCGAMHATAVDGMLHRNERPERLRSGIVVRLPPSVS' A
#
# COMPACT_ATOMS: atom_id res chain seq x y z
N PHE A 1 3.27 5.49 11.60
CA PHE A 1 3.06 4.29 12.43
C PHE A 1 2.90 3.09 11.52
N GLN A 2 3.73 2.06 11.68
CA GLN A 2 3.56 0.77 10.99
C GLN A 2 2.66 -0.11 11.87
N ALA A 3 1.72 -0.83 11.26
CA ALA A 3 0.94 -1.82 12.01
C ALA A 3 1.86 -2.99 12.39
N ALA A 4 1.87 -3.37 13.66
CA ALA A 4 2.71 -4.46 14.15
C ALA A 4 2.40 -5.76 13.38
N GLY A 5 3.45 -6.45 12.93
CA GLY A 5 3.33 -7.71 12.21
C GLY A 5 2.94 -7.62 10.73
N LYS A 6 2.65 -6.43 10.16
CA LYS A 6 2.31 -6.27 8.74
C LYS A 6 3.43 -5.65 7.91
N HIS A 7 3.54 -6.09 6.66
CA HIS A 7 4.40 -5.43 5.67
C HIS A 7 3.92 -4.01 5.37
N THR A 8 4.86 -3.10 5.11
CA THR A 8 4.55 -1.74 4.66
C THR A 8 4.93 -1.57 3.20
N PHE A 9 4.03 -1.01 2.41
CA PHE A 9 4.27 -0.66 1.01
C PHE A 9 4.56 0.84 0.90
N VAL A 10 5.69 1.17 0.27
CA VAL A 10 6.03 2.55 -0.09
C VAL A 10 5.91 2.68 -1.59
N PHE A 11 5.05 3.61 -2.03
CA PHE A 11 4.85 3.93 -3.44
C PHE A 11 5.54 5.25 -3.79
N GLY A 12 6.11 5.30 -4.98
CA GLY A 12 6.78 6.48 -5.53
C GLY A 12 6.35 6.73 -6.96
N ASP A 13 6.79 7.86 -7.51
CA ASP A 13 6.47 8.30 -8.88
C ASP A 13 4.96 8.41 -9.15
N LEU A 14 4.18 8.74 -8.09
CA LEU A 14 2.75 8.97 -8.20
C LEU A 14 2.50 10.45 -8.49
N LYS A 15 1.62 10.72 -9.45
CA LYS A 15 1.15 12.08 -9.73
C LYS A 15 0.32 12.60 -8.55
N PRO A 16 0.59 13.78 -7.98
CA PRO A 16 -0.14 14.29 -6.81
C PRO A 16 -1.49 14.91 -7.24
N ASP A 17 -2.41 14.06 -7.71
CA ASP A 17 -3.77 14.44 -8.12
C ASP A 17 -4.84 13.73 -7.27
N GLU A 18 -6.09 14.16 -7.43
CA GLU A 18 -7.23 13.65 -6.66
C GLU A 18 -7.44 12.14 -6.84
N GLU A 19 -7.20 11.63 -8.04
CA GLU A 19 -7.30 10.19 -8.32
C GLU A 19 -6.26 9.39 -7.53
N THR A 20 -5.03 9.90 -7.44
CA THR A 20 -3.98 9.29 -6.63
C THR A 20 -4.32 9.33 -5.15
N ALA A 21 -4.84 10.45 -4.66
CA ALA A 21 -5.30 10.56 -3.27
C ALA A 21 -6.37 9.50 -2.97
N ARG A 22 -7.37 9.33 -3.86
CA ARG A 22 -8.41 8.32 -3.71
C ARG A 22 -7.85 6.90 -3.73
N HIS A 23 -7.00 6.58 -4.71
CA HIS A 23 -6.38 5.26 -4.80
C HIS A 23 -5.51 4.91 -3.60
N VAL A 24 -4.78 5.87 -3.03
CA VAL A 24 -3.99 5.65 -1.80
C VAL A 24 -4.90 5.34 -0.61
N LEU A 25 -6.02 6.06 -0.47
CA LEU A 25 -7.01 5.81 0.59
C LEU A 25 -7.66 4.42 0.43
N ASP A 26 -8.09 4.07 -0.78
CA ASP A 26 -8.68 2.76 -1.08
C ASP A 26 -7.68 1.63 -0.78
N CYS A 27 -6.42 1.80 -1.20
CA CYS A 27 -5.36 0.85 -0.92
C CYS A 27 -5.06 0.72 0.58
N GLY A 28 -5.16 1.82 1.33
CA GLY A 28 -5.04 1.82 2.79
C GLY A 28 -6.16 1.02 3.46
N ALA A 29 -7.40 1.18 3.00
CA ALA A 29 -8.54 0.41 3.50
C ALA A 29 -8.41 -1.10 3.19
N MET A 30 -7.95 -1.45 1.98
CA MET A 30 -7.65 -2.83 1.61
C MET A 30 -6.54 -3.42 2.49
N HIS A 31 -5.45 -2.67 2.73
CA HIS A 31 -4.35 -3.12 3.59
C HIS A 31 -4.78 -3.33 5.04
N ALA A 32 -5.63 -2.43 5.56
CA ALA A 32 -6.15 -2.53 6.92
C ALA A 32 -6.97 -3.82 7.12
N THR A 33 -7.77 -4.20 6.12
CA THR A 33 -8.65 -5.38 6.15
C THR A 33 -7.94 -6.69 5.79
N ALA A 34 -6.79 -6.63 5.10
CA ALA A 34 -6.00 -7.82 4.78
C ALA A 34 -5.42 -8.47 6.06
N VAL A 35 -5.66 -9.77 6.23
CA VAL A 35 -5.27 -10.56 7.42
C VAL A 35 -3.74 -10.59 7.58
N ASP A 36 -3.02 -10.76 6.49
CA ASP A 36 -1.55 -10.81 6.42
C ASP A 36 -0.91 -9.47 6.04
N GLY A 37 -1.73 -8.45 5.74
CA GLY A 37 -1.26 -7.16 5.24
C GLY A 37 -0.60 -7.24 3.86
N MET A 38 -0.78 -8.32 3.12
CA MET A 38 -0.36 -8.42 1.72
C MET A 38 -1.45 -7.85 0.82
N LEU A 39 -1.03 -7.15 -0.23
CA LEU A 39 -1.90 -6.74 -1.33
C LEU A 39 -1.30 -7.27 -2.63
N HIS A 40 -1.99 -8.21 -3.29
CA HIS A 40 -1.50 -8.72 -4.55
C HIS A 40 -1.55 -7.62 -5.61
N ARG A 41 -0.65 -7.71 -6.58
CA ARG A 41 -0.53 -6.68 -7.63
C ARG A 41 -1.84 -6.39 -8.35
N ASN A 42 -2.63 -7.41 -8.61
CA ASN A 42 -3.85 -7.28 -9.41
C ASN A 42 -5.03 -6.71 -8.60
N GLU A 43 -4.98 -6.82 -7.27
CA GLU A 43 -6.00 -6.31 -6.36
C GLU A 43 -5.85 -4.82 -6.10
N ARG A 44 -4.63 -4.28 -6.23
CA ARG A 44 -4.36 -2.86 -6.04
C ARG A 44 -5.07 -1.99 -7.09
N PRO A 45 -5.46 -0.75 -6.71
CA PRO A 45 -5.90 0.26 -7.66
C PRO A 45 -4.88 0.48 -8.77
N GLU A 46 -5.33 0.81 -9.98
CA GLU A 46 -4.50 0.76 -11.20
C GLU A 46 -3.16 1.47 -11.07
N ARG A 47 -3.17 2.70 -10.53
CA ARG A 47 -1.97 3.53 -10.31
C ARG A 47 -0.98 2.93 -9.32
N LEU A 48 -1.45 2.07 -8.41
CA LEU A 48 -0.66 1.42 -7.38
C LEU A 48 -0.25 0.00 -7.76
N ARG A 49 -0.61 -0.50 -8.96
CA ARG A 49 -0.16 -1.82 -9.46
C ARG A 49 1.32 -1.80 -9.85
N SER A 50 1.82 -0.64 -10.26
CA SER A 50 3.23 -0.32 -10.49
C SER A 50 3.69 0.75 -9.49
N GLY A 51 4.99 0.96 -9.34
CA GLY A 51 5.52 2.05 -8.51
C GLY A 51 5.76 1.71 -7.04
N ILE A 52 5.86 0.42 -6.66
CA ILE A 52 6.45 0.06 -5.35
C ILE A 52 7.93 0.44 -5.39
N VAL A 53 8.34 1.34 -4.51
CA VAL A 53 9.75 1.69 -4.28
C VAL A 53 10.38 0.68 -3.33
N VAL A 54 9.68 0.37 -2.23
CA VAL A 54 10.15 -0.61 -1.25
C VAL A 54 8.97 -1.28 -0.56
N ARG A 55 9.13 -2.58 -0.27
CA ARG A 55 8.29 -3.33 0.66
C ARG A 55 9.09 -3.56 1.92
N LEU A 56 8.77 -2.83 2.98
CA LEU A 56 9.45 -2.98 4.27
C LEU A 56 8.89 -4.21 4.99
N PRO A 57 9.75 -5.03 5.63
CA PRO A 57 9.28 -6.07 6.53
C PRO A 57 8.53 -5.46 7.72
N PRO A 58 7.66 -6.24 8.38
CA PRO A 58 7.07 -5.80 9.63
C PRO A 58 8.15 -5.38 10.61
N SER A 59 7.98 -4.23 11.24
CA SER A 59 8.85 -3.80 12.33
C SER A 59 8.72 -4.81 13.47
N VAL A 60 9.84 -5.42 13.85
CA VAL A 60 9.93 -6.20 15.09
C VAL A 60 9.88 -5.16 16.21
N SER A 61 8.73 -5.06 16.87
CA SER A 61 8.59 -4.25 18.09
C SER A 61 8.71 -5.10 19.32
#